data_AF-A0A9P7ED61-F1
#
_entry.id   AF-A0A9P7ED61-F1
#
_cell.length_a   1.000
_cell.length_b   1.000
_cell.length_c   1.000
_cell.angle_alpha   90.00
_cell.angle_beta   90.00
_cell.angle_gamma   90.00
#
_symmetry.space_group_name_H-M   'P 1'
#
loop_
_entity.id
_entity.type
_entity.pdbx_description
1 polymer ?
#
loop_
_entity_poly.entity_id
_entity_poly.type
_entity_poly.pdbx_seq_one_letter_code
_entity_poly.pdbx_strand_id
1 'polypeptide(L)'
;MRLHCFAGLLLLLAKPVLSDPSSSGLTPPGLHPLIVRGDALLSAGQFNDAAKTYTDAISLSPADYLLFYKRATAYFSLSRHASALDDFTKVLELTGGEFDRAIMMMAKIHTKEGDWAHAKELLATYNMKVAGDQAANDMLSDIKEAEAAASKAVKARRAQLWTVCSEAATQALRVASHNSELRQTRADCNLASGDVQGAVLDLTRLSYLSHPTTLSLIRIFRLSYFLLPPSQSSSHLSPLKQCLHLDPDSSSCLPAHRLAKSLDKGFAKLEKLLEASDWKGVLKHVVGTAKDFPGNGFALTFEDALLANGDPEMLSPPSSKLPLPTVLSSSPRRALILRGACRGYLRLNNARKGEPWCDALLAMSEDTFRALNDMGGDTNVEVDAWVVKGEAMLIREEWEDAVRSFERAFESSGRSDRDVLGRLQKAQRLLKQSKQKDYYKVLGVSRDADSKTIKKAFRKAAMTAHPDKGGSEAKMAEVNEAYEVLTNPGKNIYN
;
A
#
# COMPACT_ATOMS: atom_id res chain seq x y z
N MET A 1 29.79 -3.79 -16.51
CA MET A 1 30.81 -4.71 -15.95
C MET A 1 30.15 -5.56 -14.87
N ARG A 2 30.02 -6.86 -15.16
CA ARG A 2 29.72 -8.04 -14.33
C ARG A 2 28.82 -7.90 -13.08
N LEU A 3 27.58 -8.39 -13.24
CA LEU A 3 26.73 -8.94 -12.17
C LEU A 3 27.33 -10.26 -11.66
N HIS A 4 27.47 -10.42 -10.33
CA HIS A 4 27.63 -11.73 -9.69
C HIS A 4 26.58 -11.90 -8.59
N CYS A 5 25.59 -12.74 -8.90
CA CYS A 5 24.68 -13.40 -7.97
C CYS A 5 25.50 -14.42 -7.16
N PHE A 6 25.64 -14.21 -5.85
CA PHE A 6 26.14 -15.25 -4.95
C PHE A 6 24.97 -16.11 -4.46
N ALA A 7 24.69 -17.19 -5.19
CA ALA A 7 24.02 -18.35 -4.64
C ALA A 7 25.06 -19.11 -3.81
N GLY A 8 24.97 -18.98 -2.48
CA GLY A 8 25.79 -19.75 -1.54
C GLY A 8 25.40 -21.23 -1.59
N LEU A 9 26.07 -21.99 -2.46
CA LEU A 9 26.03 -23.44 -2.48
C LEU A 9 26.70 -23.96 -1.21
N LEU A 10 25.90 -24.44 -0.26
CA LEU A 10 26.38 -25.08 0.97
C LEU A 10 26.92 -26.47 0.61
N LEU A 11 28.15 -26.54 0.09
CA LEU A 11 28.91 -27.79 0.00
C LEU A 11 29.38 -28.15 1.41
N LEU A 12 28.50 -28.79 2.18
CA LEU A 12 28.93 -29.60 3.32
C LEU A 12 29.72 -30.77 2.76
N LEU A 13 31.05 -30.69 2.85
CA LEU A 13 31.91 -31.85 2.74
C LEU A 13 31.53 -32.83 3.86
N ALA A 14 30.62 -33.75 3.53
CA ALA A 14 30.38 -34.94 4.32
C ALA A 14 31.66 -35.78 4.28
N LYS A 15 32.53 -35.61 5.28
CA LYS A 15 33.46 -36.69 5.62
C LYS A 15 32.60 -37.89 6.01
N PRO A 16 32.83 -39.08 5.44
CA PRO A 16 32.12 -40.27 5.88
C PRO A 16 32.47 -40.49 7.35
N VAL A 17 31.47 -40.41 8.22
CA VAL A 17 31.61 -40.95 9.57
C VAL A 17 31.78 -42.45 9.36
N LEU A 18 33.02 -42.92 9.51
CA LEU A 18 33.32 -44.33 9.61
C LEU A 18 32.47 -44.89 10.74
N SER A 19 31.60 -45.84 10.40
CA SER A 19 30.88 -46.67 11.34
C SER A 19 31.89 -47.32 12.29
N ASP A 20 31.76 -47.05 13.59
CA ASP A 20 32.47 -47.80 14.63
C ASP A 20 32.09 -49.29 14.51
N PRO A 21 33.03 -50.24 14.32
CA PRO A 21 32.71 -51.65 14.08
C PRO A 21 32.30 -52.42 15.35
N SER A 22 32.09 -51.73 16.48
CA SER A 22 31.93 -52.34 17.80
C SER A 22 30.48 -52.57 18.26
N SER A 23 29.53 -52.76 17.34
CA SER A 23 28.21 -53.32 17.66
C SER A 23 27.85 -54.49 16.72
N SER A 24 28.30 -55.68 17.10
CA SER A 24 27.89 -56.96 16.51
C SER A 24 26.45 -57.32 16.92
N GLY A 25 25.49 -56.49 16.50
CA GLY A 25 24.05 -56.77 16.53
C GLY A 25 23.52 -56.88 15.10
N LEU A 26 22.80 -57.95 14.78
CA LEU A 26 22.09 -58.11 13.51
C LEU A 26 21.26 -56.86 13.22
N THR A 27 21.62 -56.10 12.17
CA THR A 27 20.81 -54.97 11.74
C THR A 27 19.45 -55.51 11.25
N PRO A 28 18.32 -54.91 11.68
CA PRO A 28 17.00 -55.35 11.24
C PRO A 28 16.91 -55.38 9.71
N PRO A 29 16.43 -56.48 9.09
CA PRO A 29 16.29 -56.54 7.64
C PRO A 29 15.39 -55.41 7.14
N GLY A 30 15.85 -54.67 6.14
CA GLY A 30 15.13 -53.52 5.57
C GLY A 30 15.50 -52.15 6.15
N LEU A 31 16.24 -52.08 7.27
CA LEU A 31 16.66 -50.79 7.86
C LEU A 31 17.63 -50.03 6.96
N HIS A 32 18.69 -50.68 6.47
CA HIS A 32 19.72 -50.02 5.67
C HIS A 32 19.16 -49.40 4.36
N PRO A 33 18.31 -50.10 3.58
CA PRO A 33 17.62 -49.48 2.43
C PRO A 33 16.80 -48.23 2.78
N LEU A 34 16.12 -48.21 3.93
CA LEU A 34 15.35 -47.04 4.39
C LEU A 34 16.27 -45.86 4.71
N ILE A 35 17.41 -46.11 5.37
CA ILE A 35 18.40 -45.06 5.67
C ILE A 35 18.94 -44.47 4.37
N VAL A 36 19.38 -45.30 3.42
CA VAL A 36 19.92 -44.86 2.13
C VAL A 36 18.89 -44.04 1.35
N ARG A 37 17.62 -44.50 1.33
CA ARG A 37 16.52 -43.76 0.70
C ARG A 37 16.27 -42.43 1.39
N GLY A 38 16.21 -42.40 2.73
CA GLY A 38 16.01 -41.20 3.51
C GLY A 38 17.10 -40.15 3.26
N ASP A 39 18.37 -40.58 3.23
CA ASP A 39 19.52 -39.73 2.96
C ASP A 39 19.46 -39.14 1.54
N ALA A 40 19.11 -39.96 0.56
CA ALA A 40 18.92 -39.51 -0.82
C ALA A 40 17.81 -38.46 -0.91
N LEU A 41 16.65 -38.70 -0.29
CA LEU A 41 15.52 -37.75 -0.25
C LEU A 41 15.90 -36.43 0.44
N LEU A 42 16.64 -36.51 1.56
CA LEU A 42 17.10 -35.35 2.31
C LEU A 42 18.05 -34.50 1.45
N SER A 43 19.02 -35.13 0.79
CA SER A 43 19.97 -34.45 -0.12
C SER A 43 19.28 -33.85 -1.35
N ALA A 44 18.18 -34.46 -1.81
CA ALA A 44 17.36 -33.96 -2.90
C ALA A 44 16.40 -32.83 -2.50
N GLY A 45 16.38 -32.41 -1.22
CA GLY A 45 15.46 -31.38 -0.71
C GLY A 45 14.02 -31.85 -0.51
N GLN A 46 13.75 -33.16 -0.63
CA GLN A 46 12.43 -33.77 -0.43
C GLN A 46 12.18 -34.05 1.06
N PHE A 47 12.18 -33.00 1.87
CA PHE A 47 12.22 -33.10 3.33
C PHE A 47 11.00 -33.82 3.95
N ASN A 48 9.80 -33.64 3.38
CA ASN A 48 8.59 -34.33 3.87
C ASN A 48 8.69 -35.85 3.71
N ASP A 49 9.16 -36.32 2.57
CA ASP A 49 9.27 -37.76 2.30
C ASP A 49 10.50 -38.37 2.98
N ALA A 50 11.57 -37.59 3.14
CA ALA A 50 12.70 -37.96 4.00
C ALA A 50 12.24 -38.21 5.44
N ALA A 51 11.47 -37.28 6.03
CA ALA A 51 10.96 -37.40 7.40
C ALA A 51 10.05 -38.63 7.60
N LYS A 52 9.21 -38.95 6.61
CA LYS A 52 8.40 -40.19 6.61
C LYS A 52 9.29 -41.43 6.57
N THR A 53 10.25 -41.46 5.65
CA THR A 53 11.18 -42.59 5.49
C THR A 53 12.01 -42.84 6.77
N TYR A 54 12.45 -41.77 7.45
CA TYR A 54 13.12 -41.90 8.74
C TYR A 54 12.19 -42.36 9.85
N THR A 55 10.90 -42.00 9.81
CA THR A 55 9.92 -42.52 10.76
C THR A 55 9.77 -44.04 10.64
N ASP A 56 9.72 -44.55 9.40
CA ASP A 56 9.72 -46.00 9.15
C ASP A 56 11.01 -46.65 9.65
N ALA A 57 12.18 -46.02 9.40
CA ALA A 57 13.47 -46.51 9.89
C ALA A 57 13.54 -46.56 11.44
N ILE A 58 13.03 -45.52 12.12
CA ILE A 58 12.97 -45.45 13.59
C ILE A 58 12.10 -46.57 14.16
N SER A 59 11.03 -46.96 13.47
CA SER A 59 10.19 -48.09 13.91
C SER A 59 10.94 -49.43 13.94
N LEU A 60 11.97 -49.58 13.10
CA LEU A 60 12.81 -50.77 13.06
C LEU A 60 14.00 -50.70 14.03
N SER A 61 14.49 -49.49 14.34
CA SER A 61 15.61 -49.26 15.26
C SER A 61 15.36 -48.05 16.16
N PRO A 62 14.54 -48.18 17.20
CA PRO A 62 14.14 -47.07 18.06
C PRO A 62 15.24 -46.58 19.01
N ALA A 63 16.34 -47.32 19.13
CA ALA A 63 17.52 -46.95 19.93
C ALA A 63 18.59 -46.20 19.11
N ASP A 64 18.46 -46.13 17.78
CA ASP A 64 19.42 -45.45 16.92
C ASP A 64 19.16 -43.94 16.91
N TYR A 65 19.94 -43.20 17.70
CA TYR A 65 19.83 -41.75 17.82
C TYR A 65 20.08 -41.02 16.48
N LEU A 66 20.87 -41.58 15.56
CA LEU A 66 21.17 -40.92 14.28
C LEU A 66 19.93 -40.80 13.42
N LEU A 67 18.99 -41.73 13.52
CA LEU A 67 17.72 -41.66 12.79
C LEU A 67 16.85 -40.50 13.28
N PHE A 68 16.79 -40.28 14.60
CA PHE A 68 16.13 -39.11 15.18
C PHE A 68 16.80 -37.82 14.73
N TYR A 69 18.14 -37.75 14.74
CA TYR A 69 18.86 -36.57 14.26
C TYR A 69 18.58 -36.28 12.78
N LYS A 70 18.61 -37.31 11.92
CA LYS A 70 18.30 -37.17 10.49
C LYS A 70 16.84 -36.73 10.25
N ARG A 71 15.89 -37.25 11.02
CA ARG A 71 14.50 -36.80 10.96
C ARG A 71 14.33 -35.36 11.48
N ALA A 72 14.99 -35.00 12.57
CA ALA A 72 15.01 -33.64 13.12
C ALA A 72 15.52 -32.62 12.11
N THR A 73 16.61 -32.95 11.40
CA THR A 73 17.14 -32.08 10.32
C THR A 73 16.17 -31.95 9.14
N ALA A 74 15.45 -33.01 8.78
CA ALA A 74 14.37 -32.92 7.80
C ALA A 74 13.23 -32.00 8.29
N TYR A 75 12.80 -32.14 9.55
CA TYR A 75 11.79 -31.27 10.15
C TYR A 75 12.24 -29.81 10.25
N PHE A 76 13.49 -29.57 10.62
CA PHE A 76 14.09 -28.23 10.65
C PHE A 76 14.04 -27.57 9.27
N SER A 77 14.41 -28.29 8.20
CA SER A 77 14.31 -27.79 6.82
C SER A 77 12.87 -27.52 6.36
N LEU A 78 11.88 -28.11 7.01
CA LEU A 78 10.45 -27.85 6.79
C LEU A 78 9.89 -26.71 7.67
N SER A 79 10.72 -26.04 8.47
CA SER A 79 10.28 -25.11 9.52
C SER A 79 9.33 -25.73 10.56
N ARG A 80 9.33 -27.07 10.71
CA ARG A 80 8.58 -27.79 11.76
C ARG A 80 9.41 -27.86 13.03
N HIS A 81 9.61 -26.69 13.66
CA HIS A 81 10.53 -26.55 14.78
C HIS A 81 10.17 -27.40 16.00
N ALA A 82 8.88 -27.46 16.38
CA ALA A 82 8.44 -28.29 17.51
C ALA A 82 8.84 -29.76 17.33
N SER A 83 8.52 -30.37 16.18
CA SER A 83 8.90 -31.75 15.88
C SER A 83 10.41 -31.95 15.78
N ALA A 84 11.16 -30.95 15.32
CA ALA A 84 12.62 -31.01 15.29
C ALA A 84 13.22 -30.96 16.70
N LEU A 85 12.70 -30.11 17.58
CA LEU A 85 13.13 -30.01 18.98
C LEU A 85 12.85 -31.30 19.75
N ASP A 86 11.69 -31.93 19.53
CA ASP A 86 11.34 -33.22 20.14
C ASP A 86 12.37 -34.30 19.76
N ASP A 87 12.70 -34.40 18.46
CA ASP A 87 13.68 -35.37 17.98
C ASP A 87 15.11 -35.04 18.45
N PHE A 88 15.53 -33.77 18.49
CA PHE A 88 16.84 -33.40 19.05
C PHE A 88 16.93 -33.67 20.55
N THR A 89 15.85 -33.45 21.30
CA THR A 89 15.77 -33.82 22.71
C THR A 89 15.94 -35.33 22.86
N LYS A 90 15.27 -36.11 21.99
CA LYS A 90 15.41 -37.57 22.00
C LYS A 90 16.84 -38.03 21.69
N VAL A 91 17.53 -37.34 20.78
CA VAL A 91 18.96 -37.59 20.51
C VAL A 91 19.78 -37.42 21.79
N LEU A 92 19.61 -36.31 22.51
CA LEU A 92 20.35 -36.06 23.74
C LEU A 92 20.02 -37.07 24.85
N GLU A 93 18.77 -37.52 24.96
CA GLU A 93 18.38 -38.59 25.88
C GLU A 93 19.12 -39.91 25.58
N LEU A 94 19.17 -40.32 24.31
CA LEU A 94 19.79 -41.58 23.89
C LEU A 94 21.32 -41.55 23.99
N THR A 95 21.94 -40.37 23.86
CA THR A 95 23.40 -40.22 23.92
C THR A 95 23.91 -39.77 25.29
N GLY A 96 23.05 -39.64 26.30
CA GLY A 96 23.43 -39.09 27.61
C GLY A 96 23.96 -37.65 27.53
N GLY A 97 23.53 -36.89 26.52
CA GLY A 97 23.96 -35.51 26.28
C GLY A 97 25.26 -35.34 25.48
N GLU A 98 25.94 -36.43 25.07
CA GLU A 98 27.25 -36.35 24.39
C GLU A 98 27.20 -35.86 22.92
N PHE A 99 26.02 -35.75 22.32
CA PHE A 99 25.89 -35.36 20.91
C PHE A 99 25.72 -33.85 20.72
N ASP A 100 26.83 -33.12 20.78
CA ASP A 100 26.88 -31.64 20.79
C ASP A 100 26.20 -30.97 19.58
N ARG A 101 26.18 -31.65 18.42
CA ARG A 101 25.49 -31.14 17.22
C ARG A 101 23.99 -30.97 17.42
N ALA A 102 23.34 -31.77 18.28
CA ALA A 102 21.94 -31.57 18.61
C ALA A 102 21.74 -30.27 19.40
N ILE A 103 22.62 -29.96 20.37
CA ILE A 103 22.58 -28.72 21.15
C ILE A 103 22.69 -27.50 20.22
N MET A 104 23.63 -27.51 19.29
CA MET A 104 23.81 -26.42 18.31
C MET A 104 22.57 -26.25 17.41
N MET A 105 21.93 -27.34 16.98
CA MET A 105 20.73 -27.27 16.17
C MET A 105 19.51 -26.77 16.96
N MET A 106 19.36 -27.17 18.22
CA MET A 106 18.33 -26.64 19.12
C MET A 106 18.53 -25.14 19.36
N ALA A 107 19.78 -24.71 19.64
CA ALA A 107 20.11 -23.29 19.77
C ALA A 107 19.68 -22.50 18.53
N LYS A 108 20.01 -23.00 17.34
CA LYS A 108 19.61 -22.38 16.06
C LYS A 108 18.09 -22.29 15.88
N ILE A 109 17.32 -23.27 16.37
CA ILE A 109 15.86 -23.22 16.36
C ILE A 109 15.36 -22.12 17.29
N HIS A 110 15.79 -22.12 18.56
CA HIS A 110 15.39 -21.09 19.53
C HIS A 110 15.78 -19.68 19.07
N THR A 111 16.95 -19.50 18.42
CA THR A 111 17.35 -18.25 17.78
C THR A 111 16.36 -17.80 16.71
N LYS A 112 15.90 -18.71 15.85
CA LYS A 112 14.91 -18.41 14.79
C LYS A 112 13.54 -18.07 15.36
N GLU A 113 13.15 -18.70 16.46
CA GLU A 113 11.90 -18.44 17.18
C GLU A 113 11.97 -17.17 18.02
N GLY A 114 13.16 -16.63 18.26
CA GLY A 114 13.38 -15.48 19.13
C GLY A 114 13.26 -15.81 20.60
N ASP A 115 13.44 -17.08 20.97
CA ASP A 115 13.57 -17.51 22.36
C ASP A 115 15.02 -17.32 22.81
N TRP A 116 15.35 -16.06 23.09
CA TRP A 116 16.72 -15.63 23.35
C TRP A 116 17.32 -16.32 24.57
N ALA A 117 16.51 -16.60 25.59
CA ALA A 117 16.96 -17.19 26.85
C ALA A 117 17.47 -18.62 26.63
N HIS A 118 16.61 -19.50 26.08
CA HIS A 118 16.98 -20.89 25.81
C HIS A 118 18.10 -20.98 24.77
N ALA A 119 18.10 -20.12 23.73
CA ALA A 119 19.19 -20.09 22.76
C ALA A 119 20.56 -19.79 23.40
N LYS A 120 20.62 -18.79 24.30
CA LYS A 120 21.85 -18.43 25.03
C LYS A 120 22.30 -19.53 25.99
N GLU A 121 21.37 -20.18 26.68
CA GLU A 121 21.66 -21.31 27.59
C GLU A 121 22.24 -22.52 26.84
N LEU A 122 21.63 -22.88 25.71
CA LEU A 122 22.14 -23.97 24.87
C LEU A 122 23.52 -23.64 24.29
N LEU A 123 23.75 -22.40 23.84
CA LEU A 123 25.08 -21.97 23.36
C LEU A 123 26.12 -21.95 24.48
N ALA A 124 25.76 -21.57 25.70
CA ALA A 124 26.65 -21.66 26.85
C ALA A 124 27.03 -23.11 27.13
N THR A 125 26.05 -24.02 27.14
CA THR A 125 26.26 -25.46 27.32
C THR A 125 27.13 -26.04 26.22
N TYR A 126 26.90 -25.66 24.96
CA TYR A 126 27.70 -26.06 23.81
C TYR A 126 29.15 -25.57 23.93
N ASN A 127 29.36 -24.29 24.26
CA ASN A 127 30.69 -23.69 24.39
C ASN A 127 31.51 -24.25 25.56
N MET A 128 30.86 -24.82 26.59
CA MET A 128 31.57 -25.56 27.64
C MET A 128 32.21 -26.85 27.13
N LYS A 129 31.63 -27.47 26.09
CA LYS A 129 32.11 -28.73 25.50
C LYS A 129 33.00 -28.49 24.28
N VAL A 130 32.61 -27.53 23.44
CA VAL A 130 33.28 -27.18 22.18
C VAL A 130 33.85 -25.77 22.31
N ALA A 131 35.12 -25.68 22.71
CA ALA A 131 35.79 -24.40 22.89
C ALA A 131 36.17 -23.76 21.54
N GLY A 132 35.91 -22.46 21.39
CA GLY A 132 36.40 -21.67 20.26
C GLY A 132 35.66 -21.86 18.94
N ASP A 133 34.45 -22.42 18.95
CA ASP A 133 33.62 -22.51 17.74
C ASP A 133 33.14 -21.12 17.31
N GLN A 134 33.68 -20.64 16.19
CA GLN A 134 33.34 -19.32 15.64
C GLN A 134 31.85 -19.20 15.30
N ALA A 135 31.22 -20.26 14.79
CA ALA A 135 29.81 -20.19 14.39
C ALA A 135 28.88 -20.03 15.60
N ALA A 136 29.23 -20.65 16.74
CA ALA A 136 28.50 -20.48 17.99
C ALA A 136 28.70 -19.06 18.57
N ASN A 137 29.92 -18.52 18.49
CA ASN A 137 30.21 -17.15 18.93
C ASN A 137 29.53 -16.09 18.08
N ASP A 138 29.52 -16.26 16.75
CA ASP A 138 28.81 -15.37 15.82
C ASP A 138 27.30 -15.40 16.10
N MET A 139 26.71 -16.60 16.26
CA MET A 139 25.30 -16.74 16.62
C MET A 139 24.97 -16.06 17.96
N LEU A 140 25.86 -16.17 18.96
CA LEU A 140 25.68 -15.49 20.24
C LEU A 140 25.73 -13.96 20.10
N SER A 141 26.59 -13.44 19.21
CA SER A 141 26.64 -12.01 18.89
C SER A 141 25.35 -11.55 18.20
N ASP A 142 24.91 -12.28 17.19
CA ASP A 142 23.66 -12.02 16.46
C ASP A 142 22.44 -12.01 17.39
N ILE A 143 22.37 -12.95 18.35
CA ILE A 143 21.30 -13.00 19.35
C ILE A 143 21.30 -11.72 20.20
N LYS A 144 22.46 -11.27 20.68
CA LYS A 144 22.56 -10.06 21.53
C LYS A 144 22.07 -8.82 20.78
N GLU A 145 22.48 -8.66 19.52
CA GLU A 145 22.03 -7.54 18.68
C GLU A 145 20.53 -7.62 18.39
N ALA A 146 20.03 -8.80 18.05
CA ALA A 146 18.62 -9.02 17.76
C ALA A 146 17.72 -8.82 18.99
N GLU A 147 18.14 -9.28 20.17
CA GLU A 147 17.43 -9.08 21.44
C GLU A 147 17.35 -7.59 21.80
N ALA A 148 18.45 -6.85 21.62
CA ALA A 148 18.46 -5.40 21.81
C ALA A 148 17.53 -4.68 20.82
N ALA A 149 17.53 -5.08 19.54
CA ALA A 149 16.64 -4.55 18.51
C ALA A 149 15.16 -4.89 18.80
N ALA A 150 14.86 -6.11 19.26
CA ALA A 150 13.51 -6.50 19.67
C ALA A 150 13.00 -5.66 20.85
N SER A 151 13.85 -5.45 21.86
CA SER A 151 13.55 -4.55 22.99
C SER A 151 13.29 -3.11 22.53
N LYS A 152 14.11 -2.61 21.59
CA LYS A 152 13.93 -1.29 20.97
C LYS A 152 12.59 -1.20 20.23
N ALA A 153 12.20 -2.23 19.47
CA ALA A 153 10.92 -2.27 18.77
C ALA A 153 9.73 -2.16 19.74
N VAL A 154 9.74 -2.93 20.84
CA VAL A 154 8.69 -2.87 21.87
C VAL A 154 8.61 -1.50 22.52
N LYS A 155 9.75 -0.88 22.86
CA LYS A 155 9.81 0.48 23.43
C LYS A 155 9.29 1.53 22.44
N ALA A 156 9.72 1.46 21.18
CA ALA A 156 9.29 2.37 20.12
C ALA A 156 7.79 2.25 19.85
N ARG A 157 7.24 1.02 19.83
CA ARG A 157 5.80 0.77 19.70
C ARG A 157 5.01 1.43 20.83
N ARG A 158 5.45 1.28 22.09
CA ARG A 158 4.81 1.92 23.25
C ARG A 158 4.88 3.44 23.19
N ALA A 159 5.98 3.98 22.68
CA ALA A 159 6.18 5.41 22.46
C ALA A 159 5.53 5.95 21.17
N GLN A 160 4.82 5.10 20.41
CA GLN A 160 4.17 5.45 19.13
C GLN A 160 5.16 5.97 18.05
N LEU A 161 6.42 5.55 18.13
CA LEU A 161 7.46 5.83 17.12
C LEU A 161 7.44 4.73 16.05
N TRP A 162 6.43 4.76 15.18
CA TRP A 162 6.08 3.65 14.29
C TRP A 162 7.17 3.26 13.29
N THR A 163 7.84 4.24 12.66
CA THR A 163 8.95 3.98 11.73
C THR A 163 10.14 3.33 12.44
N VAL A 164 10.54 3.88 13.59
CA VAL A 164 11.61 3.31 14.43
C VAL A 164 11.25 1.90 14.92
N CYS A 165 9.98 1.67 15.26
CA CYS A 165 9.49 0.35 15.63
C CYS A 165 9.64 -0.65 14.47
N SER A 166 9.19 -0.27 13.26
CA SER A 166 9.28 -1.13 12.08
C SER A 166 10.73 -1.48 11.71
N GLU A 167 11.63 -0.48 11.74
CA GLU A 167 13.06 -0.67 11.48
C GLU A 167 13.71 -1.59 12.51
N ALA A 168 13.46 -1.36 13.80
CA ALA A 168 14.01 -2.17 14.88
C ALA A 168 13.49 -3.62 14.84
N ALA A 169 12.18 -3.80 14.56
CA ALA A 169 11.60 -5.13 14.38
C ALA A 169 12.17 -5.83 13.15
N THR A 170 12.43 -5.10 12.07
CA THR A 170 13.08 -5.62 10.86
C THR A 170 14.49 -6.14 11.17
N GLN A 171 15.28 -5.38 11.94
CA GLN A 171 16.61 -5.82 12.35
C GLN A 171 16.55 -7.12 13.18
N ALA A 172 15.66 -7.19 14.17
CA ALA A 172 15.52 -8.38 15.00
C ALA A 172 15.00 -9.61 14.21
N LEU A 173 14.08 -9.42 13.25
CA LEU A 173 13.53 -10.48 12.40
C LEU A 173 14.54 -11.06 11.39
N ARG A 174 15.70 -10.42 11.16
CA ARG A 174 16.79 -11.02 10.37
C ARG A 174 17.34 -12.29 11.05
N VAL A 175 17.36 -12.28 12.38
CA VAL A 175 17.81 -13.40 13.23
C VAL A 175 16.60 -14.26 13.61
N ALA A 176 15.58 -13.67 14.25
CA ALA A 176 14.37 -14.36 14.70
C ALA A 176 13.27 -14.43 13.63
N SER A 177 13.61 -14.98 12.47
CA SER A 177 12.74 -15.08 11.29
C SER A 177 11.36 -15.73 11.52
N HIS A 178 11.21 -16.56 12.55
CA HIS A 178 9.98 -17.30 12.89
C HIS A 178 9.27 -16.78 14.14
N ASN A 179 9.76 -15.70 14.75
CA ASN A 179 9.09 -15.08 15.89
C ASN A 179 7.79 -14.39 15.45
N SER A 180 6.65 -14.95 15.85
CA SER A 180 5.32 -14.47 15.46
C SER A 180 4.95 -13.15 16.15
N GLU A 181 5.32 -12.97 17.42
CA GLU A 181 5.01 -11.76 18.19
C GLU A 181 5.73 -10.52 17.64
N LEU A 182 7.01 -10.66 17.34
CA LEU A 182 7.83 -9.60 16.75
C LEU A 182 7.36 -9.27 15.34
N ARG A 183 6.94 -10.28 14.57
CA ARG A 183 6.36 -10.08 13.24
C ARG A 183 5.00 -9.38 13.31
N GLN A 184 4.14 -9.74 14.27
CA GLN A 184 2.90 -9.03 14.54
C GLN A 184 3.18 -7.57 14.94
N THR A 185 4.19 -7.35 15.80
CA THR A 185 4.64 -6.00 16.17
C THR A 185 5.07 -5.18 14.96
N ARG A 186 5.84 -5.78 14.04
CA ARG A 186 6.21 -5.08 12.80
C ARG A 186 5.01 -4.79 11.91
N ALA A 187 4.09 -5.74 11.76
CA ALA A 187 2.86 -5.53 11.00
C ALA A 187 2.04 -4.36 11.56
N ASP A 188 1.87 -4.30 12.88
CA ASP A 188 1.15 -3.23 13.57
C ASP A 188 1.85 -1.87 13.40
N CYS A 189 3.18 -1.84 13.52
CA CYS A 189 3.96 -0.62 13.32
C CYS A 189 3.95 -0.14 11.87
N ASN A 190 3.95 -1.06 10.90
CA ASN A 190 3.80 -0.75 9.47
C ASN A 190 2.42 -0.16 9.16
N LEU A 191 1.33 -0.75 9.68
CA LEU A 191 0.00 -0.16 9.53
C LEU A 191 -0.06 1.25 10.11
N ALA A 192 0.51 1.43 11.30
CA ALA A 192 0.50 2.71 12.01
C ALA A 192 1.37 3.79 11.33
N SER A 193 2.41 3.41 10.59
CA SER A 193 3.21 4.33 9.78
C SER A 193 2.66 4.54 8.37
N GLY A 194 1.57 3.86 7.99
CA GLY A 194 0.99 3.92 6.63
C GLY A 194 1.60 2.95 5.62
N ASP A 195 2.57 2.11 6.01
CA ASP A 195 3.13 1.05 5.16
C ASP A 195 2.20 -0.18 5.13
N VAL A 196 1.09 -0.05 4.41
CA VAL A 196 0.12 -1.14 4.25
C VAL A 196 0.74 -2.36 3.56
N GLN A 197 1.69 -2.15 2.65
CA GLN A 197 2.31 -3.23 1.90
C GLN A 197 3.15 -4.11 2.83
N GLY A 198 4.02 -3.49 3.63
CA GLY A 198 4.81 -4.20 4.65
C GLY A 198 3.94 -4.94 5.65
N ALA A 199 2.83 -4.34 6.08
CA ALA A 199 1.87 -4.99 6.97
C ALA A 199 1.21 -6.23 6.33
N VAL A 200 0.72 -6.13 5.09
CA VAL A 200 0.12 -7.26 4.37
C VAL A 200 1.12 -8.40 4.21
N LEU A 201 2.38 -8.11 3.90
CA LEU A 201 3.44 -9.12 3.79
C LEU A 201 3.66 -9.85 5.11
N ASP A 202 3.71 -9.13 6.24
CA ASP A 202 3.87 -9.74 7.55
C ASP A 202 2.66 -10.55 7.99
N LEU A 203 1.44 -10.03 7.81
CA LEU A 203 0.20 -10.75 8.11
C LEU A 203 0.06 -12.02 7.26
N THR A 204 0.44 -11.94 5.98
CA THR A 204 0.48 -13.11 5.10
C THR A 204 1.47 -14.14 5.62
N ARG A 205 2.69 -13.72 6.01
CA ARG A 205 3.67 -14.65 6.59
C ARG A 205 3.19 -15.23 7.92
N LEU A 206 2.53 -14.44 8.75
CA LEU A 206 1.91 -14.89 10.00
C LEU A 206 0.87 -15.97 9.74
N SER A 207 0.04 -15.85 8.70
CA SER A 207 -0.95 -16.88 8.34
C SER A 207 -0.35 -18.24 7.95
N TYR A 208 0.96 -18.31 7.70
CA TYR A 208 1.69 -19.57 7.48
C TYR A 208 2.47 -20.03 8.73
N LEU A 209 2.86 -19.11 9.62
CA LEU A 209 3.57 -19.40 10.85
C LEU A 209 2.61 -19.84 11.97
N SER A 210 1.46 -19.18 12.05
CA SER A 210 0.31 -19.60 12.85
C SER A 210 -0.75 -20.21 11.93
N HIS A 211 -1.60 -21.08 12.47
CA HIS A 211 -2.70 -21.63 11.69
C HIS A 211 -3.60 -20.48 11.21
N PRO A 212 -3.88 -20.38 9.89
CA PRO A 212 -4.69 -19.30 9.36
C PRO A 212 -6.12 -19.41 9.90
N THR A 213 -6.68 -18.27 10.28
CA THR A 213 -8.08 -18.15 10.70
C THR A 213 -8.87 -17.35 9.67
N THR A 214 -10.18 -17.59 9.58
CA THR A 214 -11.11 -16.81 8.74
C THR A 214 -10.93 -15.30 8.94
N LEU A 215 -10.79 -14.85 10.20
CA LEU A 215 -10.57 -13.44 10.53
C LEU A 215 -9.24 -12.91 9.98
N SER A 216 -8.15 -13.66 10.15
CA SER A 216 -6.82 -13.25 9.66
C SER A 216 -6.79 -13.10 8.14
N LEU A 217 -7.40 -14.04 7.40
CA LEU A 217 -7.43 -14.04 5.94
C LEU A 217 -8.32 -12.93 5.39
N ILE A 218 -9.47 -12.68 6.03
CA ILE A 218 -10.34 -11.56 5.69
C ILE A 218 -9.64 -10.22 5.91
N ARG A 219 -8.87 -10.06 6.99
CA ARG A 219 -8.09 -8.84 7.23
C ARG A 219 -7.05 -8.63 6.14
N ILE A 220 -6.29 -9.68 5.77
CA ILE A 220 -5.30 -9.61 4.70
C ILE A 220 -5.99 -9.22 3.38
N PHE A 221 -7.14 -9.83 3.06
CA PHE A 221 -7.94 -9.45 1.90
C PHE A 221 -8.34 -7.97 1.91
N ARG A 222 -8.89 -7.45 3.01
CA ARG A 222 -9.36 -6.06 3.08
C ARG A 222 -8.21 -5.07 2.86
N LEU A 223 -7.10 -5.25 3.57
CA LEU A 223 -5.90 -4.42 3.42
C LEU A 223 -5.35 -4.48 1.99
N SER A 224 -5.19 -5.70 1.45
CA SER A 224 -4.61 -5.89 0.12
C SER A 224 -5.52 -5.39 -1.01
N TYR A 225 -6.82 -5.65 -0.94
CA TYR A 225 -7.73 -5.32 -2.03
C TYR A 225 -8.06 -3.81 -2.08
N PHE A 226 -8.31 -3.19 -0.91
CA PHE A 226 -8.80 -1.82 -0.85
C PHE A 226 -7.68 -0.77 -0.71
N LEU A 227 -6.56 -1.12 -0.07
CA LEU A 227 -5.50 -0.16 0.28
C LEU A 227 -4.17 -0.40 -0.45
N LEU A 228 -4.05 -1.46 -1.25
CA LEU A 228 -2.89 -1.65 -2.13
C LEU A 228 -3.27 -1.46 -3.61
N PRO A 229 -2.29 -1.14 -4.47
CA PRO A 229 -2.52 -1.07 -5.90
C PRO A 229 -3.03 -2.41 -6.46
N PRO A 230 -3.91 -2.40 -7.48
CA PRO A 230 -4.24 -3.60 -8.22
C PRO A 230 -2.94 -4.25 -8.74
N SER A 231 -2.77 -5.54 -8.48
CA SER A 231 -1.66 -6.32 -9.06
C SER A 231 -2.18 -7.05 -10.29
N GLN A 232 -1.34 -7.21 -11.32
CA GLN A 232 -1.70 -7.95 -12.54
C GLN A 232 -1.97 -9.44 -12.26
N SER A 233 -1.46 -9.97 -11.15
CA SER A 233 -1.75 -11.32 -10.68
C SER A 233 -3.00 -11.29 -9.78
N SER A 234 -3.83 -12.34 -9.84
CA SER A 234 -5.00 -12.53 -8.95
C SER A 234 -4.66 -12.71 -7.44
N SER A 235 -3.51 -12.19 -7.01
CA SER A 235 -2.90 -12.31 -5.69
C SER A 235 -3.83 -11.84 -4.57
N HIS A 236 -4.57 -10.75 -4.79
CA HIS A 236 -5.50 -10.18 -3.81
C HIS A 236 -6.69 -11.10 -3.47
N LEU A 237 -7.01 -12.07 -4.33
CA LEU A 237 -8.04 -13.08 -4.07
C LEU A 237 -7.49 -14.34 -3.39
N SER A 238 -6.16 -14.49 -3.31
CA SER A 238 -5.53 -15.64 -2.66
C SER A 238 -5.97 -15.83 -1.21
N PRO A 239 -6.02 -14.78 -0.36
CA PRO A 239 -6.50 -14.93 1.02
C PRO A 239 -7.96 -15.41 1.09
N LEU A 240 -8.81 -14.97 0.16
CA LEU A 240 -10.21 -15.39 0.11
C LEU A 240 -10.36 -16.84 -0.37
N LYS A 241 -9.56 -17.28 -1.35
CA LYS A 241 -9.52 -18.68 -1.78
C LYS A 241 -9.09 -19.59 -0.63
N GLN A 242 -8.05 -19.18 0.09
CA GLN A 242 -7.58 -19.90 1.29
C GLN A 242 -8.66 -19.90 2.38
N CYS A 243 -9.38 -18.78 2.56
CA CYS A 243 -10.46 -18.73 3.55
C CYS A 243 -11.59 -19.70 3.20
N LEU A 244 -12.03 -19.73 1.94
CA LEU A 244 -13.08 -20.65 1.48
C LEU A 244 -12.63 -22.11 1.50
N HIS A 245 -11.33 -22.39 1.39
CA HIS A 245 -10.81 -23.74 1.58
C HIS A 245 -10.86 -24.17 3.06
N LEU A 246 -10.68 -23.23 4.00
CA LEU A 246 -10.82 -23.50 5.43
C LEU A 246 -12.29 -23.65 5.85
N ASP A 247 -13.15 -22.78 5.32
CA ASP A 247 -14.58 -22.72 5.64
C ASP A 247 -15.39 -22.35 4.39
N PRO A 248 -15.86 -23.36 3.63
CA PRO A 248 -16.63 -23.15 2.39
C PRO A 248 -17.95 -22.37 2.59
N ASP A 249 -18.56 -22.50 3.76
CA ASP A 249 -19.87 -21.91 4.11
C ASP A 249 -19.73 -20.63 4.96
N SER A 250 -18.51 -20.08 5.02
CA SER A 250 -18.22 -18.88 5.80
C SER A 250 -19.15 -17.71 5.43
N SER A 251 -19.86 -17.22 6.44
CA SER A 251 -20.73 -16.04 6.34
C SER A 251 -19.96 -14.75 6.02
N SER A 252 -18.63 -14.76 6.16
CA SER A 252 -17.76 -13.62 5.83
C SER A 252 -17.02 -13.82 4.51
N CYS A 253 -16.44 -15.01 4.26
CA CYS A 253 -15.57 -15.20 3.09
C CYS A 253 -16.30 -15.34 1.76
N LEU A 254 -17.46 -16.01 1.74
CA LEU A 254 -18.22 -16.15 0.50
C LEU A 254 -18.80 -14.81 0.02
N PRO A 255 -19.40 -13.96 0.89
CA PRO A 255 -19.81 -12.61 0.50
C PRO A 255 -18.64 -11.73 0.06
N ALA A 256 -17.51 -11.74 0.77
CA ALA A 256 -16.33 -10.97 0.41
C ALA A 256 -15.78 -11.37 -0.97
N HIS A 257 -15.74 -12.67 -1.29
CA HIS A 257 -15.32 -13.16 -2.59
C HIS A 257 -16.29 -12.78 -3.73
N ARG A 258 -17.60 -12.82 -3.49
CA ARG A 258 -18.60 -12.35 -4.46
C ARG A 258 -18.48 -10.84 -4.69
N LEU A 259 -18.29 -10.06 -3.62
CA LEU A 259 -18.07 -8.63 -3.69
C LEU A 259 -16.83 -8.29 -4.52
N ALA A 260 -15.67 -8.90 -4.21
CA ALA A 260 -14.43 -8.67 -4.93
C ALA A 260 -14.58 -8.96 -6.44
N LYS A 261 -15.21 -10.09 -6.81
CA LYS A 261 -15.50 -10.41 -8.22
C LYS A 261 -16.42 -9.39 -8.89
N SER A 262 -17.41 -8.87 -8.18
CA SER A 262 -18.31 -7.83 -8.70
C SER A 262 -17.56 -6.53 -8.97
N LEU A 263 -16.73 -6.11 -8.00
CA LEU A 263 -15.90 -4.92 -8.12
C LEU A 263 -14.86 -5.06 -9.24
N ASP A 264 -14.18 -6.20 -9.36
CA ASP A 264 -13.23 -6.48 -10.44
C ASP A 264 -13.88 -6.38 -11.82
N LYS A 265 -15.13 -6.86 -11.98
CA LYS A 265 -15.89 -6.65 -13.23
C LYS A 265 -16.15 -5.17 -13.52
N GLY A 266 -16.44 -4.39 -12.47
CA GLY A 266 -16.62 -2.95 -12.58
C GLY A 266 -15.34 -2.22 -13.01
N PHE A 267 -14.18 -2.62 -12.47
CA PHE A 267 -12.88 -2.09 -12.87
C PHE A 267 -12.50 -2.51 -14.29
N ALA A 268 -12.67 -3.77 -14.67
CA ALA A 268 -12.40 -4.24 -16.03
C ALA A 268 -13.24 -3.50 -17.08
N LYS A 269 -14.50 -3.18 -16.75
CA LYS A 269 -15.35 -2.36 -17.61
C LYS A 269 -14.86 -0.91 -17.69
N LEU A 270 -14.44 -0.32 -16.57
CA LEU A 270 -13.86 1.03 -16.55
C LEU A 270 -12.59 1.10 -17.42
N GLU A 271 -11.67 0.14 -17.24
CA GLU A 271 -10.43 0.03 -18.01
C GLU A 271 -10.71 -0.04 -19.51
N LYS A 272 -11.60 -0.94 -19.94
CA LYS A 272 -12.01 -1.06 -21.36
C LYS A 272 -12.58 0.24 -21.93
N LEU A 273 -13.36 0.99 -21.14
CA LEU A 273 -13.94 2.27 -21.57
C LEU A 273 -12.88 3.37 -21.68
N LEU A 274 -11.89 3.38 -20.78
CA LEU A 274 -10.76 4.29 -20.81
C LEU A 274 -9.85 4.02 -22.02
N GLU A 275 -9.53 2.75 -22.28
CA GLU A 275 -8.77 2.33 -23.48
C GLU A 275 -9.46 2.74 -24.77
N ALA A 276 -10.79 2.61 -24.83
CA ALA A 276 -11.60 3.05 -25.97
C ALA A 276 -11.79 4.58 -26.03
N SER A 277 -11.31 5.34 -25.04
CA SER A 277 -11.60 6.77 -24.89
C SER A 277 -13.11 7.11 -24.96
N ASP A 278 -13.97 6.18 -24.53
CA ASP A 278 -15.42 6.38 -24.49
C ASP A 278 -15.81 7.16 -23.22
N TRP A 279 -15.55 8.46 -23.21
CA TRP A 279 -15.77 9.32 -22.05
C TRP A 279 -17.24 9.35 -21.61
N LYS A 280 -18.19 9.21 -22.55
CA LYS A 280 -19.62 9.13 -22.22
C LYS A 280 -19.93 7.80 -21.52
N GLY A 281 -19.39 6.70 -22.02
CA GLY A 281 -19.49 5.39 -21.38
C GLY A 281 -18.85 5.36 -20.00
N VAL A 282 -17.67 5.98 -19.83
CA VAL A 282 -16.99 6.15 -18.54
C VAL A 282 -17.92 6.82 -17.53
N LEU A 283 -18.47 8.00 -17.85
CA LEU A 283 -19.36 8.70 -16.92
C LEU A 283 -20.65 7.92 -16.65
N LYS A 284 -21.25 7.29 -17.66
CA LYS A 284 -22.45 6.45 -17.48
C LYS A 284 -22.18 5.26 -16.55
N HIS A 285 -21.00 4.65 -16.61
CA HIS A 285 -20.62 3.51 -15.77
C HIS A 285 -20.21 3.96 -14.35
N VAL A 286 -19.37 4.98 -14.24
CA VAL A 286 -18.79 5.44 -12.98
C VAL A 286 -19.79 6.27 -12.17
N VAL A 287 -20.35 7.32 -12.78
CA VAL A 287 -21.23 8.30 -12.11
C VAL A 287 -22.67 7.80 -12.09
N GLY A 288 -23.13 7.20 -13.20
CA GLY A 288 -24.52 6.78 -13.35
C GLY A 288 -25.42 7.91 -13.85
N THR A 289 -26.65 7.97 -13.34
CA THR A 289 -27.69 8.94 -13.74
C THR A 289 -27.90 10.05 -12.73
N ALA A 290 -27.45 9.86 -11.49
CA ALA A 290 -27.55 10.85 -10.43
C ALA A 290 -26.67 12.08 -10.72
N LYS A 291 -27.11 13.25 -10.25
CA LYS A 291 -26.42 14.53 -10.47
C LYS A 291 -25.42 14.86 -9.36
N ASP A 292 -25.67 14.35 -8.16
CA ASP A 292 -24.86 14.63 -6.98
C ASP A 292 -23.69 13.66 -6.90
N PHE A 293 -22.57 14.10 -6.32
CA PHE A 293 -21.42 13.24 -6.02
C PHE A 293 -21.76 12.30 -4.84
N PRO A 294 -21.36 11.00 -4.84
CA PRO A 294 -20.57 10.27 -5.83
C PRO A 294 -21.41 9.59 -6.93
N GLY A 295 -22.65 10.05 -7.16
CA GLY A 295 -23.55 9.50 -8.15
C GLY A 295 -24.29 8.25 -7.64
N ASN A 296 -24.77 7.43 -8.58
CA ASN A 296 -25.43 6.15 -8.31
C ASN A 296 -24.87 5.01 -9.18
N GLY A 297 -23.71 5.24 -9.81
CA GLY A 297 -23.01 4.26 -10.63
C GLY A 297 -22.00 3.43 -9.84
N PHE A 298 -20.96 2.98 -10.54
CA PHE A 298 -19.90 2.16 -9.98
C PHE A 298 -19.11 2.87 -8.87
N ALA A 299 -19.00 4.20 -8.90
CA ALA A 299 -18.33 4.95 -7.84
C ALA A 299 -18.99 4.76 -6.47
N LEU A 300 -20.30 4.96 -6.37
CA LEU A 300 -21.05 4.73 -5.13
C LEU A 300 -20.92 3.27 -4.66
N THR A 301 -21.06 2.32 -5.60
CA THR A 301 -20.90 0.88 -5.28
C THR A 301 -19.53 0.57 -4.65
N PHE A 302 -18.47 1.20 -5.16
CA PHE A 302 -17.13 1.01 -4.62
C PHE A 302 -16.93 1.78 -3.29
N GLU A 303 -17.43 3.01 -3.16
CA GLU A 303 -17.32 3.78 -1.91
C GLU A 303 -18.05 3.08 -0.75
N ASP A 304 -19.26 2.57 -0.97
CA ASP A 304 -19.99 1.78 0.03
C ASP A 304 -19.21 0.54 0.44
N ALA A 305 -18.64 -0.18 -0.54
CA ALA A 305 -17.83 -1.36 -0.28
C ALA A 305 -16.54 -1.03 0.48
N LEU A 306 -15.89 0.09 0.14
CA LEU A 306 -14.67 0.58 0.78
C LEU A 306 -14.94 0.97 2.24
N LEU A 307 -16.01 1.71 2.50
CA LEU A 307 -16.40 2.10 3.87
C LEU A 307 -16.79 0.89 4.71
N ALA A 308 -17.60 -0.02 4.17
CA ALA A 308 -18.02 -1.24 4.87
C ALA A 308 -16.87 -2.21 5.18
N ASN A 309 -15.73 -2.10 4.47
CA ASN A 309 -14.54 -2.94 4.69
C ASN A 309 -13.34 -2.16 5.24
N GLY A 310 -13.51 -0.86 5.46
CA GLY A 310 -12.47 0.05 5.89
C GLY A 310 -12.52 0.40 7.37
N ASP A 311 -13.45 -0.23 8.12
CA ASP A 311 -13.58 -0.02 9.56
C ASP A 311 -12.28 -0.39 10.30
N PRO A 312 -11.77 0.47 11.20
CA PRO A 312 -10.57 0.19 11.98
C PRO A 312 -10.55 -1.17 12.71
N GLU A 313 -11.68 -1.62 13.25
CA GLU A 313 -11.79 -2.90 13.95
C GLU A 313 -11.68 -4.10 12.98
N MET A 314 -12.01 -3.88 11.71
CA MET A 314 -11.88 -4.88 10.65
C MET A 314 -10.46 -4.96 10.09
N LEU A 315 -9.72 -3.84 10.08
CA LEU A 315 -8.38 -3.72 9.53
C LEU A 315 -7.27 -4.02 10.54
N SER A 316 -7.55 -3.93 11.83
CA SER A 316 -6.56 -4.11 12.91
C SER A 316 -7.11 -4.99 14.04
N PRO A 317 -6.26 -5.63 14.88
CA PRO A 317 -6.73 -6.44 16.01
C PRO A 317 -7.74 -5.68 16.88
N PRO A 318 -8.84 -6.32 17.32
CA PRO A 318 -9.75 -5.71 18.29
C PRO A 318 -8.93 -5.28 19.51
N SER A 319 -9.17 -4.07 20.02
CA SER A 319 -8.39 -3.38 21.07
C SER A 319 -7.11 -2.65 20.64
N SER A 320 -6.68 -2.75 19.38
CA SER A 320 -5.50 -2.02 18.93
C SER A 320 -5.86 -0.55 18.65
N LYS A 321 -5.39 0.39 19.49
CA LYS A 321 -5.52 1.85 19.26
C LYS A 321 -4.53 2.34 18.20
N LEU A 322 -4.36 1.56 17.13
CA LEU A 322 -3.39 1.88 16.08
C LEU A 322 -3.97 2.99 15.20
N PRO A 323 -3.19 4.04 14.88
CA PRO A 323 -3.59 4.95 13.81
C PRO A 323 -3.65 4.14 12.51
N LEU A 324 -4.69 4.36 11.71
CA LEU A 324 -4.86 3.70 10.42
C LEU A 324 -5.02 4.75 9.32
N PRO A 325 -4.58 4.43 8.08
CA PRO A 325 -4.84 5.28 6.94
C PRO A 325 -6.33 5.54 6.76
N THR A 326 -6.70 6.76 6.39
CA THR A 326 -8.09 7.09 6.07
C THR A 326 -8.46 6.42 4.74
N VAL A 327 -9.34 5.41 4.80
CA VAL A 327 -9.60 4.54 3.63
C VAL A 327 -10.01 5.29 2.36
N LEU A 328 -10.77 6.39 2.50
CA LEU A 328 -11.20 7.22 1.37
C LEU A 328 -10.04 7.97 0.71
N SER A 329 -9.02 8.42 1.44
CA SER A 329 -7.87 9.13 0.86
C SER A 329 -6.70 8.19 0.54
N SER A 330 -6.72 6.94 1.02
CA SER A 330 -5.61 6.00 0.87
C SER A 330 -5.86 4.85 -0.10
N SER A 331 -7.05 4.75 -0.72
CA SER A 331 -7.36 3.65 -1.65
C SER A 331 -6.93 3.96 -3.09
N PRO A 332 -5.94 3.22 -3.67
CA PRO A 332 -5.53 3.43 -5.07
C PRO A 332 -6.66 3.12 -6.06
N ARG A 333 -7.50 2.13 -5.74
CA ARG A 333 -8.68 1.78 -6.53
C ARG A 333 -9.73 2.88 -6.55
N ARG A 334 -9.95 3.59 -5.43
CA ARG A 334 -10.81 4.78 -5.40
C ARG A 334 -10.25 5.87 -6.32
N ALA A 335 -8.95 6.15 -6.23
CA ALA A 335 -8.30 7.14 -7.07
C ALA A 335 -8.42 6.81 -8.58
N LEU A 336 -8.40 5.54 -9.00
CA LEU A 336 -8.66 5.15 -10.39
C LEU A 336 -10.09 5.53 -10.86
N ILE A 337 -11.09 5.34 -9.99
CA ILE A 337 -12.48 5.72 -10.28
C ILE A 337 -12.60 7.24 -10.41
N LEU A 338 -12.05 7.97 -9.45
CA LEU A 338 -12.08 9.44 -9.43
C LEU A 338 -11.36 10.03 -10.64
N ARG A 339 -10.18 9.49 -10.99
CA ARG A 339 -9.43 9.85 -12.19
C ARG A 339 -10.26 9.63 -13.46
N GLY A 340 -10.90 8.47 -13.58
CA GLY A 340 -11.76 8.17 -14.72
C GLY A 340 -12.91 9.17 -14.89
N ALA A 341 -13.62 9.49 -13.79
CA ALA A 341 -14.70 10.46 -13.82
C ALA A 341 -14.22 11.90 -14.09
N CYS A 342 -13.17 12.34 -13.38
CA CYS A 342 -12.57 13.67 -13.56
C CYS A 342 -12.14 13.90 -15.01
N ARG A 343 -11.39 12.95 -15.59
CA ARG A 343 -10.98 12.99 -17.00
C ARG A 343 -12.16 12.91 -17.96
N GLY A 344 -13.17 12.08 -17.66
CA GLY A 344 -14.39 11.99 -18.46
C GLY A 344 -15.13 13.33 -18.57
N TYR A 345 -15.25 14.06 -17.46
CA TYR A 345 -15.86 15.39 -17.45
C TYR A 345 -15.03 16.45 -18.17
N LEU A 346 -13.69 16.40 -18.02
CA LEU A 346 -12.78 17.27 -18.76
C LEU A 346 -12.94 17.08 -20.28
N ARG A 347 -12.89 15.84 -20.75
CA ARG A 347 -12.96 15.50 -22.19
C ARG A 347 -14.33 15.80 -22.81
N LEU A 348 -15.37 15.92 -21.99
CA LEU A 348 -16.71 16.34 -22.40
C LEU A 348 -17.00 17.82 -22.13
N ASN A 349 -15.97 18.61 -21.78
CA ASN A 349 -16.04 20.04 -21.53
C ASN A 349 -17.14 20.42 -20.51
N ASN A 350 -17.22 19.65 -19.42
CA ASN A 350 -18.23 19.81 -18.38
C ASN A 350 -17.58 19.95 -17.00
N ALA A 351 -16.72 20.96 -16.89
CA ALA A 351 -15.90 21.21 -15.72
C ALA A 351 -16.71 21.37 -14.43
N ARG A 352 -17.85 22.07 -14.48
CA ARG A 352 -18.71 22.29 -13.31
C ARG A 352 -19.18 20.98 -12.66
N LYS A 353 -19.49 19.95 -13.45
CA LYS A 353 -19.87 18.62 -12.91
C LYS A 353 -18.66 17.75 -12.56
N GLY A 354 -17.52 17.99 -13.20
CA GLY A 354 -16.28 17.27 -12.93
C GLY A 354 -15.56 17.73 -11.66
N GLU A 355 -15.74 18.98 -11.26
CA GLU A 355 -15.03 19.59 -10.14
C GLU A 355 -15.08 18.76 -8.84
N PRO A 356 -16.23 18.26 -8.34
CA PRO A 356 -16.25 17.44 -7.12
C PRO A 356 -15.42 16.15 -7.22
N TRP A 357 -15.34 15.56 -8.42
CA TRP A 357 -14.56 14.35 -8.67
C TRP A 357 -13.06 14.63 -8.67
N CYS A 358 -12.67 15.75 -9.27
CA CYS A 358 -11.29 16.19 -9.33
C CYS A 358 -10.82 16.70 -7.95
N ASP A 359 -11.67 17.38 -7.17
CA ASP A 359 -11.38 17.75 -5.80
C ASP A 359 -11.20 16.51 -4.91
N ALA A 360 -12.08 15.52 -5.03
CA ALA A 360 -11.92 14.25 -4.31
C ALA A 360 -10.64 13.50 -4.71
N LEU A 361 -10.21 13.60 -5.97
CA LEU A 361 -8.93 13.03 -6.44
C LEU A 361 -7.74 13.79 -5.83
N LEU A 362 -7.76 15.12 -5.84
CA LEU A 362 -6.71 15.96 -5.25
C LEU A 362 -6.63 15.85 -3.72
N ALA A 363 -7.68 15.36 -3.06
CA ALA A 363 -7.69 15.06 -1.63
C ALA A 363 -7.14 13.67 -1.27
N MET A 364 -6.71 12.87 -2.25
CA MET A 364 -6.03 11.59 -2.00
C MET A 364 -4.64 11.80 -1.38
N SER A 365 -4.14 10.81 -0.65
CA SER A 365 -2.82 10.88 -0.02
C SER A 365 -1.68 10.90 -1.05
N GLU A 366 -0.55 11.50 -0.69
CA GLU A 366 0.66 11.52 -1.53
C GLU A 366 1.11 10.09 -1.91
N ASP A 367 1.03 9.14 -0.98
CA ASP A 367 1.35 7.73 -1.25
C ASP A 367 0.41 7.12 -2.30
N THR A 368 -0.87 7.51 -2.30
CA THR A 368 -1.83 7.07 -3.31
C THR A 368 -1.47 7.65 -4.68
N PHE A 369 -1.08 8.93 -4.74
CA PHE A 369 -0.60 9.54 -5.98
C PHE A 369 0.66 8.86 -6.51
N ARG A 370 1.63 8.57 -5.63
CA ARG A 370 2.84 7.82 -6.00
C ARG A 370 2.48 6.46 -6.58
N ALA A 371 1.61 5.72 -5.91
CA ALA A 371 1.10 4.44 -6.40
C ALA A 371 0.40 4.55 -7.77
N LEU A 372 -0.38 5.62 -8.01
CA LEU A 372 -1.03 5.85 -9.31
C LEU A 372 -0.03 6.12 -10.43
N ASN A 373 1.03 6.86 -10.14
CA ASN A 373 2.07 7.17 -11.12
C ASN A 373 2.92 5.91 -11.44
N ASP A 374 3.17 5.06 -10.45
CA ASP A 374 3.95 3.82 -10.62
C ASP A 374 3.21 2.73 -11.41
N MET A 375 1.87 2.74 -11.42
CA MET A 375 1.05 1.79 -12.18
C MET A 375 1.14 1.97 -13.71
N GLY A 376 1.86 2.99 -14.18
CA GLY A 376 1.99 3.31 -15.60
C GLY A 376 0.75 3.98 -16.19
N GLY A 377 0.92 4.59 -17.36
CA GLY A 377 -0.11 5.38 -18.05
C GLY A 377 0.23 6.87 -18.13
N ASP A 378 -0.76 7.68 -18.53
CA ASP A 378 -0.63 9.13 -18.72
C ASP A 378 -0.06 9.78 -17.45
N THR A 379 1.14 10.34 -17.52
CA THR A 379 2.03 10.65 -16.37
C THR A 379 1.58 11.82 -15.50
N ASN A 380 0.46 12.45 -15.84
CA ASN A 380 0.05 13.74 -15.29
C ASN A 380 -1.36 13.69 -14.68
N VAL A 381 -1.58 12.77 -13.72
CA VAL A 381 -2.89 12.53 -13.06
C VAL A 381 -3.48 13.82 -12.46
N GLU A 382 -2.62 14.66 -11.89
CA GLU A 382 -3.02 15.91 -11.24
C GLU A 382 -3.36 17.03 -12.23
N VAL A 383 -2.77 17.01 -13.43
CA VAL A 383 -2.94 18.08 -14.42
C VAL A 383 -4.39 18.15 -14.86
N ASP A 384 -5.00 17.01 -15.22
CA ASP A 384 -6.42 16.94 -15.60
C ASP A 384 -7.31 17.53 -14.49
N ALA A 385 -7.01 17.23 -13.22
CA ALA A 385 -7.79 17.70 -12.08
C ALA A 385 -7.68 19.22 -11.87
N TRP A 386 -6.47 19.78 -11.90
CA TRP A 386 -6.25 21.21 -11.80
C TRP A 386 -6.85 21.98 -12.98
N VAL A 387 -6.81 21.41 -14.18
CA VAL A 387 -7.41 21.99 -15.38
C VAL A 387 -8.93 22.08 -15.23
N VAL A 388 -9.61 21.00 -14.81
CA VAL A 388 -11.06 21.01 -14.57
C VAL A 388 -11.44 22.06 -13.54
N LYS A 389 -10.68 22.15 -12.45
CA LYS A 389 -10.92 23.13 -11.39
C LYS A 389 -10.80 24.58 -11.91
N GLY A 390 -9.73 24.86 -12.67
CA GLY A 390 -9.56 26.15 -13.33
C GLY A 390 -10.70 26.49 -14.28
N GLU A 391 -11.17 25.53 -15.09
CA GLU A 391 -12.33 25.72 -15.98
C GLU A 391 -13.63 25.99 -15.19
N ALA A 392 -13.87 25.25 -14.12
CA ALA A 392 -15.06 25.41 -13.29
C ALA A 392 -15.09 26.80 -12.61
N MET A 393 -13.94 27.27 -12.14
CA MET A 393 -13.75 28.63 -11.59
C MET A 393 -13.95 29.71 -12.65
N LEU A 394 -13.45 29.53 -13.88
CA LEU A 394 -13.74 30.46 -14.98
C LEU A 394 -15.24 30.59 -15.26
N ILE A 395 -15.99 29.48 -15.21
CA ILE A 395 -17.45 29.49 -15.38
C ILE A 395 -18.15 30.24 -14.24
N ARG A 396 -17.55 30.24 -13.04
CA ARG A 396 -18.04 30.97 -11.85
C ARG A 396 -17.49 32.40 -11.74
N GLU A 397 -16.70 32.84 -12.72
CA GLU A 397 -16.02 34.16 -12.73
C GLU A 397 -15.04 34.37 -11.55
N GLU A 398 -14.54 33.27 -10.97
CA GLU A 398 -13.55 33.26 -9.90
C GLU A 398 -12.13 33.35 -10.50
N TRP A 399 -11.83 34.51 -11.11
CA TRP A 399 -10.66 34.68 -11.98
C TRP A 399 -9.31 34.40 -11.31
N GLU A 400 -9.12 34.88 -10.08
CA GLU A 400 -7.86 34.70 -9.34
C GLU A 400 -7.63 33.22 -9.02
N ASP A 401 -8.68 32.52 -8.62
CA ASP A 401 -8.63 31.10 -8.24
C ASP A 401 -8.42 30.22 -9.47
N ALA A 402 -9.04 30.61 -10.61
CA ALA A 402 -8.81 29.97 -11.89
C ALA A 402 -7.34 30.08 -12.33
N VAL A 403 -6.73 31.27 -12.21
CA VAL A 403 -5.30 31.46 -12.51
C VAL A 403 -4.43 30.56 -11.63
N ARG A 404 -4.65 30.56 -10.31
CA ARG A 404 -3.89 29.69 -9.38
C ARG A 404 -4.02 28.21 -9.73
N SER A 405 -5.21 27.77 -10.14
CA SER A 405 -5.44 26.37 -10.54
C SER A 405 -4.68 26.02 -11.83
N PHE A 406 -4.70 26.89 -12.84
CA PHE A 406 -3.92 26.65 -14.07
C PHE A 406 -2.41 26.78 -13.88
N GLU A 407 -1.93 27.61 -12.95
CA GLU A 407 -0.52 27.65 -12.57
C GLU A 407 -0.07 26.31 -11.99
N ARG A 408 -0.85 25.74 -11.06
CA ARG A 408 -0.59 24.39 -10.52
C ARG A 408 -0.60 23.33 -11.61
N ALA A 409 -1.58 23.36 -12.51
CA ALA A 409 -1.61 22.44 -13.66
C ALA A 409 -0.33 22.57 -14.51
N PHE A 410 0.13 23.80 -14.76
CA PHE A 410 1.32 24.05 -15.59
C PHE A 410 2.59 23.56 -14.89
N GLU A 411 2.69 23.75 -13.58
CA GLU A 411 3.79 23.25 -12.76
C GLU A 411 3.83 21.71 -12.71
N SER A 412 2.70 21.06 -12.44
CA SER A 412 2.57 19.59 -12.44
C SER A 412 2.90 18.99 -13.81
N SER A 413 2.72 19.74 -14.91
CA SER A 413 3.11 19.30 -16.26
C SER A 413 4.61 19.46 -16.59
N GLY A 414 5.43 19.90 -15.62
CA GLY A 414 6.84 20.23 -15.86
C GLY A 414 7.02 21.49 -16.71
N ARG A 415 6.04 22.40 -16.71
CA ARG A 415 6.05 23.68 -17.45
C ARG A 415 6.22 23.51 -18.98
N SER A 416 5.72 22.40 -19.52
CA SER A 416 5.89 22.06 -20.95
C SER A 416 4.57 21.91 -21.72
N ASP A 417 3.44 21.78 -21.02
CA ASP A 417 2.14 21.57 -21.65
C ASP A 417 1.59 22.87 -22.27
N ARG A 418 1.49 22.87 -23.61
CA ARG A 418 1.03 24.02 -24.40
C ARG A 418 -0.47 24.29 -24.23
N ASP A 419 -1.29 23.26 -24.01
CA ASP A 419 -2.74 23.43 -23.80
C ASP A 419 -2.98 24.11 -22.46
N VAL A 420 -2.30 23.64 -21.41
CA VAL A 420 -2.36 24.24 -20.06
C VAL A 420 -1.86 25.68 -20.09
N LEU A 421 -0.75 25.97 -20.78
CA LEU A 421 -0.25 27.34 -20.94
C LEU A 421 -1.29 28.26 -21.62
N GLY A 422 -1.96 27.78 -22.67
CA GLY A 422 -3.01 28.53 -23.35
C GLY A 422 -4.20 28.86 -22.42
N ARG A 423 -4.61 27.90 -21.60
CA ARG A 423 -5.66 28.08 -20.58
C ARG A 423 -5.25 29.09 -19.51
N LEU A 424 -4.01 29.00 -19.02
CA LEU A 424 -3.45 29.93 -18.06
C LEU A 424 -3.43 31.37 -18.61
N GLN A 425 -2.95 31.58 -19.84
CA GLN A 425 -2.92 32.89 -20.48
C GLN A 425 -4.33 33.46 -20.68
N LYS A 426 -5.31 32.61 -21.02
CA LYS A 426 -6.71 33.00 -21.11
C LYS A 426 -7.24 33.47 -19.74
N ALA A 427 -6.98 32.71 -18.68
CA ALA A 427 -7.41 33.07 -17.33
C ALA A 427 -6.77 34.39 -16.85
N GLN A 428 -5.46 34.58 -17.09
CA GLN A 428 -4.75 35.83 -16.78
C GLN A 428 -5.32 37.04 -17.53
N ARG A 429 -5.68 36.86 -18.82
CA ARG A 429 -6.34 37.90 -19.60
C ARG A 429 -7.70 38.27 -19.03
N LEU A 430 -8.51 37.28 -18.67
CA LEU A 430 -9.83 37.49 -18.06
C LEU A 430 -9.70 38.18 -16.70
N LEU A 431 -8.72 37.78 -15.88
CA LEU A 431 -8.40 38.45 -14.61
C LEU A 431 -7.98 39.91 -14.82
N LYS A 432 -7.15 40.20 -15.82
CA LYS A 432 -6.77 41.57 -16.16
C LYS A 432 -7.99 42.37 -16.59
N GLN A 433 -8.86 41.80 -17.42
CA GLN A 433 -10.09 42.44 -17.87
C GLN A 433 -11.07 42.70 -16.71
N SER A 434 -11.18 41.78 -15.74
CA SER A 434 -12.06 41.94 -14.59
C SER A 434 -11.59 43.03 -13.62
N LYS A 435 -10.27 43.29 -13.58
CA LYS A 435 -9.67 44.39 -12.79
C LYS A 435 -9.77 45.75 -13.49
N GLN A 436 -10.01 45.78 -14.80
CA GLN A 436 -10.21 47.01 -15.55
C GLN A 436 -11.64 47.54 -15.38
N LYS A 437 -11.79 48.84 -15.17
CA LYS A 437 -13.11 49.50 -15.10
C LYS A 437 -13.81 49.39 -16.47
N ASP A 438 -14.98 48.74 -16.51
CA ASP A 438 -15.80 48.69 -17.72
C ASP A 438 -16.71 49.93 -17.79
N TYR A 439 -16.17 51.01 -18.36
CA TYR A 439 -16.88 52.28 -18.49
C TYR A 439 -18.17 52.18 -19.33
N TYR A 440 -18.27 51.22 -20.26
CA TYR A 440 -19.50 50.98 -21.03
C TYR A 440 -20.59 50.39 -20.13
N LYS A 441 -20.22 49.48 -19.22
CA LYS A 441 -21.12 48.94 -18.19
C LYS A 441 -21.56 50.00 -17.19
N VAL A 442 -20.67 50.92 -16.78
CA VAL A 442 -21.01 52.07 -15.91
C VAL A 442 -22.09 52.95 -16.55
N LEU A 443 -22.01 53.20 -17.85
CA LEU A 443 -23.03 53.98 -18.58
C LEU A 443 -24.23 53.15 -19.06
N GLY A 444 -24.19 51.82 -18.96
CA GLY A 444 -25.26 50.93 -19.40
C GLY A 444 -25.44 50.90 -20.92
N VAL A 445 -24.35 51.01 -21.68
CA VAL A 445 -24.33 50.99 -23.16
C VAL A 445 -23.51 49.82 -23.69
N SER A 446 -23.79 49.42 -24.93
CA SER A 446 -22.99 48.40 -25.62
C SER A 446 -21.60 48.95 -25.99
N ARG A 447 -20.61 48.07 -26.15
CA ARG A 447 -19.23 48.44 -26.50
C ARG A 447 -19.07 49.01 -27.92
N ASP A 448 -20.06 48.78 -28.77
CA ASP A 448 -20.19 49.35 -30.13
C ASP A 448 -21.05 50.62 -30.16
N ALA A 449 -21.45 51.16 -29.00
CA ALA A 449 -22.28 52.37 -28.93
C ALA A 449 -21.57 53.58 -29.54
N ASP A 450 -22.30 54.28 -30.42
CA ASP A 450 -21.83 55.54 -31.00
C ASP A 450 -21.77 56.68 -29.95
N SER A 451 -21.03 57.74 -30.27
CA SER A 451 -20.83 58.89 -29.37
C SER A 451 -22.15 59.54 -28.94
N LYS A 452 -23.17 59.50 -29.79
CA LYS A 452 -24.51 60.02 -29.50
C LYS A 452 -25.24 59.16 -28.46
N THR A 453 -25.13 57.83 -28.57
CA THR A 453 -25.69 56.88 -27.60
C THR A 453 -25.00 56.98 -26.25
N ILE A 454 -23.66 57.08 -26.24
CA ILE A 454 -22.86 57.30 -25.02
C ILE A 454 -23.28 58.59 -24.32
N LYS A 455 -23.42 59.71 -25.04
CA LYS A 455 -23.86 61.01 -24.49
C LYS A 455 -25.30 61.01 -23.99
N LYS A 456 -26.18 60.20 -24.57
CA LYS A 456 -27.55 60.03 -24.09
C LYS A 456 -27.58 59.22 -22.80
N ALA A 457 -26.81 58.13 -22.74
CA ALA A 457 -26.71 57.27 -21.58
C ALA A 457 -26.06 57.97 -20.38
N PHE A 458 -24.99 58.73 -20.60
CA PHE A 458 -24.38 59.58 -19.58
C PHE A 458 -25.37 60.52 -18.92
N ARG A 459 -26.16 61.27 -19.69
CA ARG A 459 -27.17 62.20 -19.13
C ARG A 459 -28.18 61.47 -18.24
N LYS A 460 -28.58 60.26 -18.65
CA LYS A 460 -29.51 59.43 -17.87
C LYS A 460 -28.87 58.91 -16.58
N ALA A 461 -27.67 58.35 -16.67
CA ALA A 461 -26.91 57.83 -15.53
C ALA A 461 -26.53 58.94 -14.53
N ALA A 462 -26.19 60.13 -15.04
CA ALA A 462 -25.82 61.29 -14.24
C ALA A 462 -27.00 61.80 -13.41
N MET A 463 -28.20 61.88 -14.00
CA MET A 463 -29.42 62.26 -13.26
C MET A 463 -29.76 61.29 -12.13
N THR A 464 -29.47 60.00 -12.30
CA THR A 464 -29.70 58.97 -11.26
C THR A 464 -28.59 58.91 -10.21
N ALA A 465 -27.38 59.34 -10.55
CA ALA A 465 -26.23 59.34 -9.64
C ALA A 465 -26.14 60.62 -8.78
N HIS A 466 -26.95 61.65 -9.06
CA HIS A 466 -26.96 62.89 -8.31
C HIS A 466 -27.46 62.69 -6.86
N PRO A 467 -26.80 63.28 -5.84
CA PRO A 467 -27.20 63.15 -4.42
C PRO A 467 -28.67 63.47 -4.15
N ASP A 468 -29.21 64.53 -4.76
CA ASP A 468 -30.62 64.95 -4.63
C ASP A 468 -31.65 63.93 -5.15
N LYS A 469 -31.23 62.96 -5.96
CA LYS A 469 -32.10 61.89 -6.49
C LYS A 469 -31.79 60.51 -5.89
N GLY A 470 -31.09 60.48 -4.76
CA GLY A 470 -30.73 59.24 -4.05
C GLY A 470 -29.42 58.59 -4.53
N GLY A 471 -28.59 59.34 -5.26
CA GLY A 471 -27.24 58.92 -5.63
C GLY A 471 -26.17 59.30 -4.60
N SER A 472 -24.89 59.23 -4.99
CA SER A 472 -23.77 59.62 -4.14
C SER A 472 -22.67 60.28 -4.98
N GLU A 473 -21.86 61.10 -4.34
CA GLU A 473 -20.72 61.77 -5.00
C GLU A 473 -19.76 60.77 -5.67
N ALA A 474 -19.54 59.62 -5.02
CA ALA A 474 -18.75 58.52 -5.59
C ALA A 474 -19.37 57.96 -6.89
N LYS A 475 -20.68 57.72 -6.94
CA LYS A 475 -21.37 57.26 -8.16
C LYS A 475 -21.34 58.33 -9.25
N MET A 476 -21.44 59.60 -8.87
CA MET A 476 -21.37 60.73 -9.79
C MET A 476 -19.97 60.82 -10.43
N ALA A 477 -18.91 60.66 -9.63
CA ALA A 477 -17.53 60.63 -10.08
C ALA A 477 -17.28 59.46 -11.06
N GLU A 478 -17.79 58.27 -10.76
CA GLU A 478 -17.65 57.08 -11.62
C GLU A 478 -18.34 57.25 -13.00
N VAL A 479 -19.55 57.83 -13.02
CA VAL A 479 -20.29 58.13 -14.27
C VAL A 479 -19.59 59.21 -15.10
N ASN A 480 -19.01 60.22 -14.45
CA ASN A 480 -18.25 61.28 -15.11
C ASN A 480 -16.93 60.74 -15.71
N GLU A 481 -16.18 59.95 -14.93
CA GLU A 481 -14.96 59.27 -15.39
C GLU A 481 -15.26 58.37 -16.61
N ALA A 482 -16.35 57.61 -16.56
CA ALA A 482 -16.77 56.75 -17.66
C ALA A 482 -17.10 57.54 -18.93
N TYR A 483 -17.83 58.65 -18.81
CA TYR A 483 -18.16 59.48 -19.98
C TYR A 483 -16.93 60.17 -20.57
N GLU A 484 -16.00 60.63 -19.72
CA GLU A 484 -14.77 61.29 -20.17
C GLU A 484 -13.89 60.33 -20.99
N VAL A 485 -13.67 59.11 -20.48
CA VAL A 485 -12.85 58.10 -21.16
C VAL A 485 -13.49 57.66 -22.47
N LEU A 486 -14.81 57.45 -22.49
CA LEU A 486 -15.53 56.96 -23.67
C LEU A 486 -15.73 58.01 -24.78
N THR A 487 -15.63 59.30 -24.46
CA THR A 487 -15.77 60.38 -25.45
C THR A 487 -14.44 60.94 -25.94
N ASN A 488 -13.31 60.59 -25.31
CA ASN A 488 -11.96 60.97 -25.72
C ASN A 488 -11.07 59.73 -25.99
N PRO A 489 -11.06 59.20 -27.23
CA PRO A 489 -10.31 57.98 -27.57
C PRO A 489 -8.77 58.10 -27.46
N GLY A 490 -8.23 59.30 -27.20
CA GLY A 490 -6.79 59.55 -26.98
C GLY A 490 -6.31 59.42 -25.52
N LYS A 491 -7.21 59.29 -24.54
CA LYS A 491 -6.86 59.08 -23.12
C LYS A 491 -6.90 57.59 -22.79
N ASN A 492 -5.95 56.82 -23.32
CA ASN A 492 -5.69 55.48 -22.80
C ASN A 492 -4.88 55.65 -21.49
N ILE A 493 -5.58 55.90 -20.39
CA ILE A 493 -4.95 56.00 -19.07
C ILE A 493 -4.60 54.58 -18.65
N TYR A 494 -3.35 54.17 -18.90
CA TYR A 494 -2.76 53.01 -18.26
C TYR A 494 -2.75 53.26 -16.75
N ASN A 495 -3.62 52.54 -16.03
CA ASN A 495 -3.41 52.12 -14.65
C ASN A 495 -3.71 50.63 -14.58
#